data_AF-A0A3M1SIV6-F1
#
_entry.id   AF-A0A3M1SIV6-F1
#
_cell.length_a   1.000
_cell.length_b   1.000
_cell.length_c   1.000
_cell.angle_alpha   90.00
_cell.angle_beta   90.00
_cell.angle_gamma   90.00
#
_symmetry.space_group_name_H-M   'P 1'
#
loop_
_entity.id
_entity.type
_entity.pdbx_description
1 polymer ?
#
loop_
_entity_poly.entity_id
_entity_poly.type
_entity_poly.pdbx_seq_one_letter_code
_entity_poly.pdbx_strand_id
1 'polypeptide(L)'
;MTAGIEAKQYDFELGIPGFWYSDLYSPDKLRDLTERFHEDLADKDTNLAQQLRHYIEARGAGYEKREESKILVDAAVYLSEFIAKLFRIEQYRSKLYKQITEQDDIWKYKFFVQRRAIKKFPADRINSSNSSELEEAVRELRFVIFSETLIYDEELAIAKIVVRLLEAEEELSKGRQSDSSIETLKKLSDGFEKLKDRALGKALASRAAGINELGNLLLVKSALEII
;
A
#
# COMPACT_ATOMS: atom_id res chain seq x y z
N MET A 1 9.74 -26.34 -46.64
CA MET A 1 8.29 -26.06 -46.46
C MET A 1 7.77 -26.75 -45.20
N THR A 2 8.36 -26.43 -44.03
CA THR A 2 8.07 -27.16 -42.77
C THR A 2 7.86 -26.24 -41.57
N ALA A 3 8.21 -24.95 -41.67
CA ALA A 3 8.00 -23.96 -40.59
C ALA A 3 6.54 -23.48 -40.46
N GLY A 4 5.73 -23.62 -41.51
CA GLY A 4 4.35 -23.11 -41.53
C GLY A 4 3.30 -24.03 -40.89
N ILE A 5 3.65 -25.29 -40.60
CA ILE A 5 2.71 -26.28 -40.05
C ILE A 5 2.76 -26.30 -38.51
N GLU A 6 3.94 -26.05 -37.91
CA GLU A 6 4.09 -26.00 -36.43
C GLU A 6 3.49 -24.73 -35.80
N ALA A 7 3.51 -23.59 -36.51
CA ALA A 7 2.96 -22.32 -36.01
C ALA A 7 1.44 -22.37 -35.75
N LYS A 8 0.70 -23.22 -36.47
CA LYS A 8 -0.75 -23.39 -36.28
C LYS A 8 -1.12 -24.06 -34.95
N GLN A 9 -0.19 -24.75 -34.30
CA GLN A 9 -0.47 -25.50 -33.07
C GLN A 9 -0.45 -24.61 -31.82
N TYR A 10 0.10 -23.39 -31.91
CA TYR A 10 0.23 -22.45 -30.80
C TYR A 10 -0.46 -21.10 -31.05
N ASP A 11 -1.32 -21.00 -32.08
CA ASP A 11 -2.09 -19.79 -32.33
C ASP A 11 -3.43 -19.85 -31.57
N PHE A 12 -3.59 -18.96 -30.59
CA PHE A 12 -4.77 -18.87 -29.75
C PHE A 12 -5.22 -17.42 -29.63
N GLU A 13 -6.51 -17.23 -29.37
CA GLU A 13 -7.05 -15.91 -29.12
C GLU A 13 -6.52 -15.35 -27.78
N LEU A 14 -6.04 -14.11 -27.82
CA LEU A 14 -5.57 -13.38 -26.66
C LEU A 14 -6.76 -12.90 -25.81
N GLY A 15 -6.50 -12.28 -24.65
CA GLY A 15 -7.57 -11.74 -23.79
C GLY A 15 -8.18 -10.42 -24.29
N ILE A 16 -7.68 -9.88 -25.40
CA ILE A 16 -8.32 -8.76 -26.10
C ILE A 16 -9.05 -9.33 -27.32
N PRO A 17 -10.39 -9.15 -27.40
CA PRO A 17 -11.19 -9.70 -28.48
C PRO A 17 -10.66 -9.29 -29.86
N GLY A 18 -10.57 -10.26 -30.77
CA GLY A 18 -10.12 -10.03 -32.14
C GLY A 18 -8.60 -9.99 -32.35
N PHE A 19 -7.81 -10.32 -31.32
CA PHE A 19 -6.35 -10.49 -31.42
C PHE A 19 -5.96 -11.94 -31.15
N TRP A 20 -5.08 -12.46 -32.00
CA TRP A 20 -4.50 -13.80 -31.91
C TRP A 20 -3.01 -13.73 -31.58
N TYR A 21 -2.45 -14.82 -31.06
CA TYR A 21 -1.03 -14.87 -30.74
C TYR A 21 -0.15 -14.57 -31.98
N SER A 22 -0.55 -15.05 -33.15
CA SER A 22 0.12 -14.77 -34.43
C SER A 22 0.13 -13.27 -34.81
N ASP A 23 -0.86 -12.49 -34.35
CA ASP A 23 -0.95 -11.06 -34.63
C ASP A 23 0.19 -10.26 -33.97
N LEU A 24 0.82 -10.79 -32.91
CA LEU A 24 1.96 -10.14 -32.24
C LEU A 24 3.21 -10.04 -33.12
N TYR A 25 3.26 -10.79 -34.23
CA TYR A 25 4.34 -10.75 -35.20
C TYR A 25 4.04 -9.85 -36.42
N SER A 26 2.88 -9.19 -36.44
CA SER A 26 2.44 -8.30 -37.52
C SER A 26 2.51 -6.82 -37.10
N PRO A 27 3.31 -5.97 -37.77
CA PRO A 27 3.41 -4.55 -37.46
C PRO A 27 2.07 -3.80 -37.49
N ASP A 28 1.19 -4.12 -38.44
CA ASP A 28 -0.13 -3.49 -38.55
C ASP A 28 -1.01 -3.84 -37.35
N LYS A 29 -0.97 -5.10 -36.93
CA LYS A 29 -1.74 -5.56 -35.76
C LYS A 29 -1.18 -5.01 -34.45
N LEU A 30 0.14 -4.84 -34.33
CA LEU A 30 0.74 -4.16 -33.19
C LEU A 30 0.33 -2.70 -33.10
N ARG A 31 0.15 -2.01 -34.24
CA ARG A 31 -0.42 -0.66 -34.26
C ARG A 31 -1.86 -0.66 -33.74
N ASP A 32 -2.71 -1.58 -34.24
CA ASP A 32 -4.09 -1.70 -33.78
C ASP A 32 -4.16 -2.01 -32.27
N LEU A 33 -3.26 -2.86 -31.77
CA LEU A 33 -3.13 -3.18 -30.36
C LEU A 33 -2.70 -1.96 -29.52
N THR A 34 -1.82 -1.13 -30.07
CA THR A 34 -1.36 0.12 -29.42
C THR A 34 -2.51 1.13 -29.32
N GLU A 35 -3.32 1.28 -30.36
CA GLU A 35 -4.51 2.13 -30.30
C GLU A 35 -5.51 1.62 -29.27
N ARG A 36 -5.72 0.29 -29.21
CA ARG A 36 -6.57 -0.30 -28.17
C ARG A 36 -6.05 -0.04 -26.75
N PHE A 37 -4.73 -0.04 -26.54
CA PHE A 37 -4.15 0.34 -25.26
C PHE A 37 -4.43 1.82 -24.93
N HIS A 38 -4.29 2.72 -25.91
CA HIS A 38 -4.58 4.14 -25.69
C HIS A 38 -6.06 4.40 -25.37
N GLU A 39 -6.99 3.67 -26.00
CA GLU A 39 -8.41 3.70 -25.67
C GLU A 39 -8.65 3.23 -24.22
N ASP A 40 -8.16 2.03 -23.87
CA ASP A 40 -8.28 1.47 -22.51
C ASP A 40 -7.64 2.41 -21.45
N LEU A 41 -6.59 3.15 -21.79
CA LEU A 41 -5.95 4.15 -20.91
C LEU A 41 -6.78 5.44 -20.82
N ALA A 42 -7.32 5.94 -21.93
CA ALA A 42 -8.14 7.16 -21.95
C ALA A 42 -9.43 7.02 -21.12
N ASP A 43 -9.99 5.81 -21.08
CA ASP A 43 -11.15 5.45 -20.26
C ASP A 43 -10.86 5.54 -18.75
N LYS A 44 -9.61 5.27 -18.34
CA LYS A 44 -9.17 5.28 -16.93
C LYS A 44 -8.59 6.63 -16.51
N ASP A 45 -7.77 7.22 -17.37
CA ASP A 45 -7.11 8.50 -17.16
C ASP A 45 -6.88 9.21 -18.50
N THR A 46 -7.84 10.07 -18.85
CA THR A 46 -7.80 10.85 -20.09
C THR A 46 -6.61 11.81 -20.15
N ASN A 47 -6.15 12.34 -19.01
CA ASN A 47 -5.03 13.28 -18.99
C ASN A 47 -3.72 12.57 -19.29
N LEU A 48 -3.48 11.45 -18.62
CA LEU A 48 -2.28 10.64 -18.85
C LEU A 48 -2.24 10.06 -20.27
N ALA A 49 -3.39 9.64 -20.82
CA ALA A 49 -3.48 9.17 -22.20
C ALA A 49 -3.00 10.23 -23.21
N GLN A 50 -3.42 11.49 -23.04
CA GLN A 50 -3.00 12.61 -23.88
C GLN A 50 -1.52 12.91 -23.72
N GLN A 51 -1.02 12.95 -22.47
CA GLN A 51 0.40 13.19 -22.18
C GLN A 51 1.29 12.12 -22.82
N LEU A 52 0.92 10.85 -22.69
CA LEU A 52 1.67 9.73 -23.26
C LEU A 52 1.67 9.79 -24.79
N ARG A 53 0.52 10.06 -25.43
CA ARG A 53 0.43 10.18 -26.89
C ARG A 53 1.31 11.32 -27.40
N HIS A 54 1.25 12.49 -26.76
CA HIS A 54 2.09 13.63 -27.14
C HIS A 54 3.59 13.33 -26.98
N TYR A 55 3.98 12.66 -25.89
CA TYR A 55 5.36 12.23 -25.67
C TYR A 55 5.86 11.28 -26.77
N ILE A 56 5.05 10.29 -27.18
CA ILE A 56 5.40 9.35 -28.25
C ILE A 56 5.51 10.05 -29.61
N GLU A 57 4.57 10.94 -29.95
CA GLU A 57 4.58 11.72 -31.18
C GLU A 57 5.80 12.64 -31.28
N ALA A 58 6.15 13.30 -30.16
CA ALA A 58 7.34 14.12 -30.04
C ALA A 58 8.65 13.29 -30.02
N ARG A 59 8.56 11.95 -29.91
CA ARG A 59 9.70 11.03 -29.73
C ARG A 59 10.58 11.45 -28.55
N GLY A 60 9.96 11.95 -27.48
CA GLY A 60 10.65 12.51 -26.31
C GLY A 60 11.35 13.85 -26.51
N ALA A 61 11.23 14.49 -27.68
CA ALA A 61 11.81 15.81 -27.91
C ALA A 61 11.08 16.89 -27.10
N GLY A 62 11.83 17.77 -26.44
CA GLY A 62 11.28 18.91 -25.69
C GLY A 62 10.81 18.59 -24.26
N TYR A 63 10.97 17.34 -23.80
CA TYR A 63 10.65 16.96 -22.42
C TYR A 63 11.86 17.05 -21.50
N GLU A 64 11.65 17.54 -20.27
CA GLU A 64 12.64 17.39 -19.22
C GLU A 64 12.69 15.93 -18.74
N LYS A 65 13.88 15.44 -18.37
CA LYS A 65 14.07 14.04 -17.92
C LYS A 65 13.10 13.61 -16.81
N ARG A 66 12.78 14.53 -15.90
CA ARG A 66 11.86 14.25 -14.77
C ARG A 66 10.42 14.08 -15.25
N GLU A 67 10.01 14.89 -16.20
CA GLU A 67 8.66 14.85 -16.78
C GLU A 67 8.48 13.59 -17.63
N GLU A 68 9.45 13.28 -18.49
CA GLU A 68 9.50 12.02 -19.25
C GLU A 68 9.40 10.81 -18.32
N SER A 69 10.27 10.73 -17.30
CA SER A 69 10.26 9.61 -16.37
C SER A 69 8.93 9.49 -15.64
N LYS A 70 8.28 10.60 -15.31
CA LYS A 70 6.98 10.59 -14.65
C LYS A 70 5.90 10.01 -15.57
N ILE A 71 5.79 10.51 -16.81
CA ILE A 71 4.81 10.02 -17.79
C ILE A 71 4.97 8.51 -18.02
N LEU A 72 6.22 8.04 -18.20
CA LEU A 72 6.50 6.62 -18.43
C LEU A 72 6.17 5.75 -17.20
N VAL A 73 6.51 6.20 -15.99
CA VAL A 73 6.22 5.46 -14.76
C VAL A 73 4.73 5.40 -14.48
N ASP A 74 4.02 6.52 -14.66
CA ASP A 74 2.57 6.59 -14.46
C ASP A 74 1.85 5.71 -15.50
N ALA A 75 2.28 5.73 -16.77
CA ALA A 75 1.72 4.88 -17.81
C ALA A 75 2.04 3.38 -17.64
N ALA A 76 3.19 3.04 -17.07
CA ALA A 76 3.62 1.65 -16.91
C ALA A 76 2.66 0.81 -16.06
N VAL A 77 1.96 1.42 -15.09
CA VAL A 77 0.94 0.74 -14.26
C VAL A 77 -0.19 0.21 -15.14
N TYR A 78 -0.70 1.06 -16.03
CA TYR A 78 -1.78 0.72 -16.97
C TYR A 78 -1.31 -0.25 -18.05
N LEU A 79 -0.08 -0.09 -18.54
CA LEU A 79 0.51 -1.02 -19.49
C LEU A 79 0.65 -2.43 -18.88
N SER A 80 1.07 -2.53 -17.62
CA SER A 80 1.16 -3.80 -16.90
C SER A 80 -0.21 -4.49 -16.79
N GLU A 81 -1.28 -3.73 -16.53
CA GLU A 81 -2.66 -4.25 -16.53
C GLU A 81 -3.10 -4.72 -17.90
N PHE A 82 -2.82 -3.93 -18.93
CA PHE A 82 -3.17 -4.25 -20.32
C PHE A 82 -2.48 -5.52 -20.80
N ILE A 83 -1.18 -5.67 -20.54
CA ILE A 83 -0.43 -6.89 -20.86
C ILE A 83 -0.98 -8.09 -20.08
N ALA A 84 -1.33 -7.91 -18.81
CA ALA A 84 -1.93 -9.00 -18.03
C ALA A 84 -3.27 -9.46 -18.61
N LYS A 85 -4.11 -8.52 -19.08
CA LYS A 85 -5.35 -8.79 -19.80
C LYS A 85 -5.08 -9.47 -21.14
N LEU A 86 -4.12 -8.97 -21.91
CA LEU A 86 -3.73 -9.54 -23.22
C LEU A 86 -3.40 -11.02 -23.12
N PHE A 87 -2.68 -11.44 -22.08
CA PHE A 87 -2.29 -12.84 -21.89
C PHE A 87 -3.20 -13.64 -20.96
N ARG A 88 -4.29 -13.04 -20.44
CA ARG A 88 -5.23 -13.68 -19.50
C ARG A 88 -4.54 -14.14 -18.20
N ILE A 89 -3.58 -13.36 -17.71
CA ILE A 89 -2.76 -13.64 -16.51
C ILE A 89 -3.05 -12.69 -15.34
N GLU A 90 -4.21 -12.03 -15.34
CA GLU A 90 -4.60 -11.04 -14.34
C GLU A 90 -4.59 -11.63 -12.92
N GLN A 91 -5.04 -12.89 -12.77
CA GLN A 91 -5.02 -13.58 -11.48
C GLN A 91 -3.60 -13.82 -10.97
N TYR A 92 -2.68 -14.22 -11.85
CA TYR A 92 -1.27 -14.43 -11.49
C TYR A 92 -0.60 -13.12 -11.13
N ARG A 93 -0.84 -12.05 -11.92
CA ARG A 93 -0.35 -10.70 -11.61
C ARG A 93 -0.89 -10.23 -10.26
N SER A 94 -2.19 -10.39 -9.99
CA SER A 94 -2.80 -9.99 -8.71
C SER A 94 -2.19 -10.75 -7.53
N LYS A 95 -1.95 -12.06 -7.68
CA LYS A 95 -1.30 -12.87 -6.65
C LYS A 95 0.14 -12.41 -6.39
N LEU A 96 0.92 -12.20 -7.45
CA LEU A 96 2.31 -11.73 -7.33
C LEU A 96 2.37 -10.33 -6.71
N TYR A 97 1.50 -9.44 -7.15
CA TYR A 97 1.40 -8.08 -6.59
C TYR A 97 1.10 -8.14 -5.09
N LYS A 98 0.11 -8.93 -4.67
CA LYS A 98 -0.21 -9.14 -3.24
C LYS A 98 0.99 -9.64 -2.45
N GLN A 99 1.75 -10.60 -2.97
CA GLN A 99 2.95 -11.13 -2.31
C GLN A 99 4.04 -10.06 -2.15
N ILE A 100 4.22 -9.21 -3.15
CA ILE A 100 5.21 -8.11 -3.10
C ILE A 100 4.78 -7.07 -2.07
N THR A 101 3.51 -6.67 -2.07
CA THR A 101 2.99 -5.60 -1.21
C THR A 101 2.61 -6.05 0.19
N GLU A 102 2.63 -7.36 0.49
CA GLU A 102 2.22 -7.92 1.78
C GLU A 102 2.99 -7.29 2.95
N GLN A 103 4.24 -6.92 2.70
CA GLN A 103 5.17 -6.33 3.67
C GLN A 103 5.28 -4.80 3.56
N ASP A 104 4.47 -4.13 2.75
CA ASP A 104 4.56 -2.66 2.57
C ASP A 104 4.39 -1.89 3.88
N ASP A 105 3.63 -2.45 4.82
CA ASP A 105 3.45 -1.88 6.15
C ASP A 105 4.77 -1.75 6.92
N ILE A 106 5.74 -2.64 6.69
CA ILE A 106 7.08 -2.56 7.28
C ILE A 106 7.79 -1.29 6.82
N TRP A 107 7.63 -0.91 5.54
CA TRP A 107 8.22 0.34 5.04
C TRP A 107 7.57 1.58 5.67
N LYS A 108 6.25 1.59 5.81
CA LYS A 108 5.52 2.66 6.52
C LYS A 108 5.98 2.75 7.98
N TYR A 109 6.10 1.61 8.66
CA TYR A 109 6.60 1.52 10.03
C TYR A 109 8.03 2.04 10.16
N LYS A 110 8.94 1.64 9.25
CA LYS A 110 10.30 2.18 9.20
C LYS A 110 10.32 3.71 9.11
N PHE A 111 9.50 4.30 8.25
CA PHE A 111 9.44 5.77 8.13
C PHE A 111 8.84 6.43 9.37
N PHE A 112 7.84 5.80 10.01
CA PHE A 112 7.33 6.26 11.30
C PHE A 112 8.42 6.29 12.36
N VAL A 113 9.19 5.21 12.51
CA VAL A 113 10.29 5.14 13.49
C VAL A 113 11.32 6.23 13.20
N GLN A 114 11.78 6.33 11.95
CA GLN A 114 12.81 7.29 11.54
C GLN A 114 12.39 8.75 11.70
N ARG A 115 11.14 9.08 11.36
CA ARG A 115 10.69 10.48 11.28
C ARG A 115 10.03 10.96 12.57
N ARG A 116 9.45 10.07 13.37
CA ARG A 116 8.62 10.41 14.54
C ARG A 116 9.15 9.80 15.83
N ALA A 117 9.29 8.47 15.92
CA ALA A 117 9.64 7.81 17.17
C ALA A 117 11.03 8.26 17.70
N ILE A 118 12.06 8.20 16.84
CA ILE A 118 13.44 8.58 17.22
C ILE A 118 13.53 10.06 17.66
N LYS A 119 12.74 10.95 17.05
CA LYS A 119 12.72 12.37 17.43
C LYS A 119 12.03 12.61 18.78
N LYS A 120 11.01 11.81 19.08
CA LYS A 120 10.21 11.95 20.31
C LYS A 120 10.84 11.28 21.52
N PHE A 121 11.58 10.19 21.29
CA PHE A 121 12.23 9.39 22.31
C PHE A 121 13.75 9.32 22.06
N PRO A 122 14.51 10.37 22.44
CA PRO A 122 15.97 10.32 22.42
C PRO A 122 16.52 9.28 23.41
N ALA A 123 17.79 8.90 23.26
CA ALA A 123 18.44 7.84 24.03
C ALA A 123 18.23 7.96 25.56
N ASP A 124 18.32 9.17 26.10
CA ASP A 124 18.17 9.41 27.55
C ASP A 124 16.76 9.05 28.08
N ARG A 125 15.72 9.24 27.25
CA ARG A 125 14.34 8.84 27.59
C ARG A 125 14.13 7.34 27.46
N ILE A 126 14.80 6.70 26.50
CA ILE A 126 14.73 5.24 26.33
C ILE A 126 15.41 4.56 27.52
N ASN A 127 16.59 5.03 27.93
CA ASN A 127 17.36 4.46 29.04
C ASN A 127 16.67 4.59 30.40
N SER A 128 15.78 5.57 30.56
CA SER A 128 14.97 5.77 31.77
C SER A 128 13.60 5.11 31.71
N SER A 129 13.25 4.46 30.60
CA SER A 129 11.97 3.78 30.42
C SER A 129 12.02 2.34 30.95
N ASN A 130 10.90 1.86 31.49
CA ASN A 130 10.76 0.47 31.92
C ASN A 130 10.50 -0.44 30.70
N SER A 131 11.55 -1.05 30.14
CA SER A 131 11.46 -1.91 28.95
C SER A 131 10.44 -3.04 29.14
N SER A 132 10.41 -3.68 30.31
CA SER A 132 9.53 -4.82 30.57
C SER A 132 8.05 -4.42 30.59
N GLU A 133 7.71 -3.25 31.14
CA GLU A 133 6.33 -2.75 31.12
C GLU A 133 5.89 -2.35 29.71
N LEU A 134 6.80 -1.77 28.91
CA LEU A 134 6.51 -1.41 27.52
C LEU A 134 6.36 -2.66 26.64
N GLU A 135 7.22 -3.65 26.80
CA GLU A 135 7.12 -4.95 26.11
C GLU A 135 5.78 -5.63 26.41
N GLU A 136 5.36 -5.65 27.68
CA GLU A 136 4.06 -6.22 28.06
C GLU A 136 2.89 -5.38 27.53
N ALA A 137 3.01 -4.04 27.50
CA ALA A 137 1.98 -3.18 26.88
C ALA A 137 1.86 -3.43 25.37
N VAL A 138 2.97 -3.56 24.63
CA VAL A 138 2.96 -3.92 23.20
C VAL A 138 2.39 -5.32 23.00
N ARG A 139 2.71 -6.27 23.90
CA ARG A 139 2.12 -7.61 23.89
C ARG A 139 0.60 -7.55 24.08
N GLU A 140 0.11 -6.84 25.08
CA GLU A 140 -1.32 -6.67 25.33
C GLU A 140 -2.03 -6.01 24.12
N LEU A 141 -1.41 -5.00 23.52
CA LEU A 141 -1.89 -4.36 22.29
C LEU A 141 -2.04 -5.38 21.14
N ARG A 142 -1.04 -6.25 20.94
CA ARG A 142 -1.06 -7.29 19.89
C ARG A 142 -2.07 -8.41 20.17
N PHE A 143 -2.06 -8.97 21.37
CA PHE A 143 -2.81 -10.18 21.69
C PHE A 143 -4.28 -9.93 22.06
N VAL A 144 -4.60 -8.74 22.59
CA VAL A 144 -5.96 -8.43 23.06
C VAL A 144 -6.68 -7.47 22.12
N ILE A 145 -6.00 -6.44 21.62
CA ILE A 145 -6.64 -5.38 20.81
C ILE A 145 -6.60 -5.74 19.32
N PHE A 146 -5.43 -6.16 18.82
CA PHE A 146 -5.21 -6.45 17.40
C PHE A 146 -4.89 -7.93 17.15
N SER A 147 -5.64 -8.83 17.80
CA SER A 147 -5.41 -10.28 17.74
C SER A 147 -5.42 -10.86 16.32
N GLU A 148 -6.07 -10.19 15.36
CA GLU A 148 -6.03 -10.57 13.94
C GLU A 148 -4.62 -10.50 13.33
N THR A 149 -3.70 -9.76 13.93
CA THR A 149 -2.31 -9.61 13.47
C THR A 149 -1.41 -10.78 13.86
N LEU A 150 -1.89 -11.68 14.73
CA LEU A 150 -1.11 -12.83 15.22
C LEU A 150 -0.81 -13.88 14.14
N ILE A 151 -1.46 -13.79 12.97
CA ILE A 151 -1.15 -14.64 11.81
C ILE A 151 0.18 -14.29 11.14
N TYR A 152 0.73 -13.11 11.43
CA TYR A 152 1.99 -12.61 10.87
C TYR A 152 3.14 -12.85 11.84
N ASP A 153 4.37 -12.76 11.33
CA ASP A 153 5.53 -12.61 12.19
C ASP A 153 5.44 -11.32 13.02
N GLU A 154 6.26 -11.23 14.06
CA GLU A 154 6.19 -10.13 15.01
C GLU A 154 6.44 -8.75 14.39
N GLU A 155 7.38 -8.64 13.44
CA GLU A 155 7.72 -7.37 12.81
C GLU A 155 6.55 -6.87 11.97
N LEU A 156 6.00 -7.73 11.11
CA LEU A 156 4.85 -7.38 10.27
C LEU A 156 3.58 -7.12 11.10
N ALA A 157 3.37 -7.85 12.20
CA ALA A 157 2.25 -7.63 13.11
C ALA A 157 2.31 -6.23 13.74
N ILE A 158 3.47 -5.82 14.27
CA ILE A 158 3.67 -4.49 14.84
C ILE A 158 3.50 -3.41 13.77
N ALA A 159 4.10 -3.62 12.60
CA ALA A 159 4.00 -2.67 11.49
C ALA A 159 2.54 -2.42 11.08
N LYS A 160 1.73 -3.49 10.98
CA LYS A 160 0.28 -3.39 10.68
C LYS A 160 -0.49 -2.60 11.74
N ILE A 161 -0.19 -2.82 13.02
CA ILE A 161 -0.82 -2.05 14.11
C ILE A 161 -0.49 -0.56 13.97
N VAL A 162 0.78 -0.22 13.76
CA VAL A 162 1.21 1.17 13.59
C VAL A 162 0.52 1.81 12.38
N VAL A 163 0.44 1.12 11.24
CA VAL A 163 -0.22 1.65 10.05
C VAL A 163 -1.71 1.93 10.31
N ARG A 164 -2.44 1.00 10.95
CA ARG A 164 -3.85 1.23 11.33
C ARG A 164 -4.02 2.44 12.24
N LEU A 165 -3.13 2.60 13.22
CA LEU A 165 -3.16 3.74 14.14
C LEU A 165 -2.82 5.05 13.44
N LEU A 166 -1.86 5.08 12.51
CA LEU A 166 -1.53 6.27 11.72
C LEU A 166 -2.66 6.68 10.78
N GLU A 167 -3.32 5.72 10.14
CA GLU A 167 -4.49 5.98 9.29
C GLU A 167 -5.64 6.56 10.12
N ALA A 168 -5.93 5.98 11.29
CA ALA A 168 -6.93 6.51 12.22
C ALA A 168 -6.57 7.92 12.74
N GLU A 169 -5.31 8.18 13.07
CA GLU A 169 -4.83 9.50 13.49
C GLU A 169 -5.00 10.55 12.38
N GLU A 170 -4.60 10.23 11.15
CA GLU A 170 -4.68 11.14 10.01
C GLU A 170 -6.14 11.48 9.68
N GLU A 171 -7.02 10.48 9.69
CA GLU A 171 -8.46 10.68 9.44
C GLU A 171 -9.11 11.53 10.53
N LEU A 172 -8.88 11.22 11.81
CA LEU A 172 -9.39 12.01 12.94
C LEU A 172 -8.90 13.45 12.90
N SER A 173 -7.62 13.67 12.60
CA SER A 173 -7.04 15.02 12.48
C SER A 173 -7.68 15.85 11.36
N LYS A 174 -8.26 15.18 10.35
CA LYS A 174 -8.98 15.79 9.23
C LYS A 174 -10.50 15.80 9.41
N GLY A 175 -11.01 15.37 10.58
CA GLY A 175 -12.45 15.26 10.84
C GLY A 175 -13.15 14.21 9.97
N ARG A 176 -12.43 13.20 9.49
CA ARG A 176 -12.96 12.10 8.65
C ARG A 176 -12.93 10.79 9.44
N GLN A 177 -13.78 9.85 9.06
CA GLN A 177 -13.77 8.49 9.60
C GLN A 177 -14.21 7.52 8.49
N SER A 178 -13.38 6.52 8.20
CA SER A 178 -13.70 5.36 7.39
C SER A 178 -14.14 4.19 8.28
N ASP A 179 -14.74 3.16 7.68
CA ASP A 179 -15.13 1.94 8.42
C ASP A 179 -13.92 1.30 9.14
N SER A 180 -12.73 1.38 8.51
CA SER A 180 -11.48 0.86 9.07
C SER A 180 -11.03 1.63 10.32
N SER A 181 -11.12 2.97 10.30
CA SER A 181 -10.74 3.77 11.47
C SER A 181 -11.77 3.65 12.58
N ILE A 182 -13.06 3.58 12.27
CA ILE A 182 -14.12 3.31 13.26
C ILE A 182 -13.88 1.95 13.95
N GLU A 183 -13.57 0.90 13.19
CA GLU A 183 -13.23 -0.41 13.75
C GLU A 183 -12.00 -0.32 14.66
N THR A 184 -10.95 0.37 14.21
CA THR A 184 -9.71 0.56 14.97
C THR A 184 -9.97 1.29 16.29
N LEU A 185 -10.77 2.35 16.27
CA LEU A 185 -11.14 3.13 17.45
C LEU A 185 -11.98 2.32 18.43
N LYS A 186 -12.94 1.54 17.92
CA LYS A 186 -13.74 0.65 18.75
C LYS A 186 -12.86 -0.39 19.44
N LYS A 187 -11.97 -1.07 18.70
CA LYS A 187 -11.01 -2.03 19.28
C LYS A 187 -10.16 -1.39 20.36
N LEU A 188 -9.63 -0.20 20.10
CA LEU A 188 -8.75 0.50 21.03
C LEU A 188 -9.49 0.92 22.30
N SER A 189 -10.72 1.42 22.17
CA SER A 189 -11.58 1.79 23.31
C SER A 189 -11.98 0.56 24.13
N ASP A 190 -12.48 -0.49 23.48
CA ASP A 190 -12.89 -1.74 24.14
C ASP A 190 -11.69 -2.44 24.82
N GLY A 191 -10.53 -2.39 24.16
CA GLY A 191 -9.28 -2.93 24.67
C GLY A 191 -8.75 -2.16 25.88
N PHE A 192 -8.81 -0.82 25.84
CA PHE A 192 -8.44 0.03 26.96
C PHE A 192 -9.27 -0.28 28.20
N GLU A 193 -10.60 -0.36 28.07
CA GLU A 193 -11.49 -0.67 29.20
C GLU A 193 -11.16 -2.02 29.85
N LYS A 194 -10.80 -3.02 29.03
CA LYS A 194 -10.40 -4.36 29.52
C LYS A 194 -9.03 -4.37 30.20
N LEU A 195 -8.13 -3.47 29.82
CA LEU A 195 -6.71 -3.47 30.20
C LEU A 195 -6.30 -2.25 31.02
N LYS A 196 -7.26 -1.46 31.53
CA LYS A 196 -6.98 -0.22 32.27
C LYS A 196 -6.05 -0.40 33.47
N ASP A 197 -6.16 -1.53 34.17
CA ASP A 197 -5.38 -1.84 35.37
C ASP A 197 -4.08 -2.62 35.05
N ARG A 198 -3.85 -2.91 33.77
CA ARG A 198 -2.72 -3.69 33.25
C ARG A 198 -1.60 -2.79 32.72
N ALA A 199 -0.56 -3.40 32.12
CA ALA A 199 0.60 -2.68 31.60
C ALA A 199 0.18 -1.66 30.53
N LEU A 200 -0.69 -2.06 29.60
CA LEU A 200 -1.18 -1.19 28.54
C LEU A 200 -1.95 0.02 29.09
N GLY A 201 -2.88 -0.19 30.04
CA GLY A 201 -3.66 0.90 30.62
C GLY A 201 -2.80 1.94 31.34
N LYS A 202 -1.81 1.48 32.12
CA LYS A 202 -0.82 2.36 32.78
C LYS A 202 0.04 3.12 31.77
N ALA A 203 0.52 2.43 30.73
CA ALA A 203 1.33 3.04 29.68
C ALA A 203 0.55 4.11 28.91
N LEU A 204 -0.70 3.81 28.52
CA LEU A 204 -1.59 4.77 27.85
C LEU A 204 -1.85 6.00 28.71
N ALA A 205 -2.20 5.82 29.98
CA ALA A 205 -2.45 6.93 30.90
C ALA A 205 -1.20 7.82 31.08
N SER A 206 -0.03 7.22 31.22
CA SER A 206 1.25 7.93 31.32
C SER A 206 1.55 8.76 30.07
N ARG A 207 1.33 8.21 28.87
CA ARG A 207 1.55 8.92 27.60
C ARG A 207 0.51 10.00 27.35
N ALA A 208 -0.76 9.76 27.68
CA ALA A 208 -1.85 10.71 27.51
C ALA A 208 -1.59 12.04 28.22
N ALA A 209 -0.93 12.02 29.39
CA ALA A 209 -0.57 13.23 30.13
C ALA A 209 0.33 14.21 29.35
N GLY A 210 1.07 13.73 28.34
CA GLY A 210 1.96 14.54 27.51
C GLY A 210 1.38 15.00 26.17
N ILE A 211 0.11 14.72 25.90
CA ILE A 211 -0.51 14.93 24.58
C ILE A 211 -1.67 15.93 24.72
N ASN A 212 -1.59 17.04 24.00
CA ASN A 212 -2.63 18.08 24.00
C ASN A 212 -3.72 17.79 22.96
N GLU A 213 -4.41 16.67 23.10
CA GLU A 213 -5.54 16.25 22.27
C GLU A 213 -6.65 15.67 23.15
N LEU A 214 -7.84 15.48 22.59
CA LEU A 214 -8.99 14.96 23.33
C LEU A 214 -9.61 13.74 22.64
N GLY A 215 -10.31 12.93 23.45
CA GLY A 215 -11.11 11.79 22.99
C GLY A 215 -10.31 10.75 22.20
N ASN A 216 -10.86 10.32 21.07
CA ASN A 216 -10.29 9.26 20.23
C ASN A 216 -8.90 9.61 19.70
N LEU A 217 -8.63 10.88 19.42
CA LEU A 217 -7.33 11.32 18.91
C LEU A 217 -6.24 11.21 19.98
N LEU A 218 -6.58 11.51 21.24
CA LEU A 218 -5.68 11.30 22.38
C LEU A 218 -5.34 9.81 22.50
N LEU A 219 -6.36 8.94 22.48
CA LEU A 219 -6.18 7.50 22.64
C LEU A 219 -5.27 6.90 21.56
N VAL A 220 -5.48 7.27 20.29
CA VAL A 220 -4.65 6.81 19.16
C VAL A 220 -3.21 7.29 19.29
N LYS A 221 -2.99 8.58 19.60
CA LYS A 221 -1.64 9.12 19.77
C LYS A 221 -0.92 8.49 20.96
N SER A 222 -1.62 8.24 22.06
CA SER A 222 -1.06 7.53 23.22
C SER A 222 -0.63 6.11 22.85
N ALA A 223 -1.43 5.38 22.07
CA ALA A 223 -1.09 4.04 21.60
C ALA A 223 0.14 4.05 20.67
N LEU A 224 0.24 5.03 19.77
CA LEU A 224 1.42 5.24 18.92
C LEU A 224 2.70 5.60 19.70
N GLU A 225 2.60 6.08 20.93
CA GLU A 225 3.76 6.39 21.79
C GLU A 225 4.21 5.23 22.68
N ILE A 226 3.48 4.11 22.63
CA ILE A 226 3.86 2.86 23.28
C ILE A 226 4.76 2.04 22.37
N ILE A 227 4.54 2.15 21.05
CA ILE A 227 5.31 1.49 19.98
C ILE A 227 6.48 2.38 19.56
#